data_AF-A0A110B5G1-F1
#
_entry.id   AF-A0A110B5G1-F1
#
_cell.length_a   1.000
_cell.length_b   1.000
_cell.length_c   1.000
_cell.angle_alpha   90.00
_cell.angle_beta   90.00
_cell.angle_gamma   90.00
#
_symmetry.space_group_name_H-M   'P 1'
#
loop_
_entity.id
_entity.type
_entity.pdbx_description
1 polymer ?
#
loop_
_entity_poly.entity_id
_entity_poly.type
_entity_poly.pdbx_seq_one_letter_code
_entity_poly.pdbx_strand_id
1 'polypeptide(L)'
;MSVAESSVFPIPPDVLLAPMSLARPNRALLFALIATLGSVIGGLVGYLLGYFALYLVEPWIESAGYAESYLLAVDWFQQWGFWVVLVAGFSPIPYKVFTVAAGATGVALLPFVLGSLIGRGARFFLVATLVAWGGARLEPWLLRHVERIGWISVVALLVAMLWLQYG
;
A
#
# COMPACT_ATOMS: atom_id res chain seq x y z
N MET A 1 7.05 13.74 20.33
CA MET A 1 7.98 14.70 19.68
C MET A 1 8.79 14.01 18.59
N SER A 2 8.12 13.50 17.53
CA SER A 2 8.77 12.81 16.39
C SER A 2 7.97 13.00 15.09
N VAL A 3 7.10 14.02 15.05
CA VAL A 3 6.27 14.35 13.87
C VAL A 3 7.13 15.01 12.76
N ALA A 4 8.36 15.43 13.08
CA ALA A 4 9.15 16.37 12.28
C ALA A 4 10.58 15.89 11.87
N GLU A 5 11.03 14.68 12.23
CA GLU A 5 12.39 14.23 11.85
C GLU A 5 12.44 13.34 10.61
N SER A 6 11.28 12.98 10.04
CA SER A 6 11.23 11.90 9.04
C SER A 6 10.05 12.03 8.07
N SER A 7 9.63 13.26 7.77
CA SER A 7 8.51 13.52 6.84
C SER A 7 8.70 12.90 5.45
N VAL A 8 9.90 12.39 5.14
CA VAL A 8 10.25 11.61 3.95
C VAL A 8 11.21 10.45 4.28
N PHE A 9 10.92 9.56 5.25
CA PHE A 9 11.73 8.33 5.34
C PHE A 9 11.36 7.33 4.24
N PRO A 10 12.34 6.85 3.45
CA PRO A 10 12.19 5.75 2.51
C PRO A 10 12.30 4.37 3.19
N ILE A 11 12.25 4.29 4.52
CA ILE A 11 12.29 2.99 5.22
C ILE A 11 10.90 2.34 5.14
N PRO A 12 10.79 1.13 4.56
CA PRO A 12 9.53 0.40 4.52
C PRO A 12 9.02 0.13 5.96
N PRO A 13 7.71 0.31 6.23
CA PRO A 13 7.12 0.05 7.55
C PRO A 13 7.45 -1.37 8.07
N ASP A 14 7.61 -2.32 7.16
CA ASP A 14 7.94 -3.72 7.44
C ASP A 14 9.27 -3.89 8.19
N VAL A 15 10.25 -3.00 7.94
CA VAL A 15 11.58 -3.02 8.58
C VAL A 15 11.49 -2.71 10.07
N LEU A 16 10.50 -1.91 10.48
CA LEU A 16 10.25 -1.59 11.88
C LEU A 16 9.29 -2.60 12.52
N LEU A 17 8.30 -3.07 11.77
CA LEU A 17 7.28 -4.01 12.26
C LEU A 17 7.87 -5.37 12.64
N ALA A 18 8.83 -5.89 11.86
CA ALA A 18 9.47 -7.18 12.11
C ALA A 18 10.21 -7.25 13.48
N PRO A 19 11.19 -6.38 13.79
CA PRO A 19 11.91 -6.46 15.07
C PRO A 19 10.99 -6.18 16.27
N MET A 20 9.99 -5.31 16.13
CA MET A 20 8.99 -5.08 17.18
C MET A 20 8.16 -6.33 17.47
N SER A 21 7.71 -7.01 16.41
CA SER A 21 6.94 -8.25 16.52
C SER A 21 7.78 -9.39 17.09
N LEU A 22 9.08 -9.44 16.78
CA LEU A 22 10.00 -10.40 17.37
C LEU A 22 10.23 -10.14 18.86
N ALA A 23 10.45 -8.89 19.25
CA ALA A 23 10.73 -8.52 20.63
C ALA A 23 9.53 -8.77 21.55
N ARG A 24 8.30 -8.65 21.03
CA ARG A 24 7.06 -8.90 21.78
C ARG A 24 6.04 -9.68 20.92
N PRO A 25 6.22 -11.00 20.74
CA PRO A 25 5.37 -11.83 19.88
C PRO A 25 3.89 -11.78 20.28
N ASN A 26 3.60 -11.74 21.59
CA ASN A 26 2.24 -11.65 22.13
C ASN A 26 1.49 -10.36 21.72
N ARG A 27 2.20 -9.34 21.20
CA ARG A 27 1.63 -8.07 20.73
C ARG A 27 1.77 -7.86 19.22
N ALA A 28 2.26 -8.85 18.47
CA ALA A 28 2.51 -8.73 17.04
C ALA A 28 1.26 -8.31 16.23
N LEU A 29 0.09 -8.88 16.55
CA LEU A 29 -1.19 -8.51 15.91
C LEU A 29 -1.58 -7.05 16.20
N LEU A 30 -1.31 -6.56 17.42
CA LEU A 30 -1.56 -5.17 17.77
C LEU A 30 -0.63 -4.23 16.99
N PHE A 31 0.65 -4.59 16.84
CA PHE A 31 1.58 -3.80 16.03
C PHE A 31 1.17 -3.77 14.55
N ALA A 32 0.74 -4.90 13.99
CA ALA A 32 0.21 -4.97 12.63
C ALA A 32 -1.03 -4.09 12.46
N LEU A 33 -1.95 -4.09 13.43
CA LEU A 33 -3.14 -3.23 13.41
C LEU A 33 -2.76 -1.74 13.43
N ILE A 34 -1.87 -1.33 14.34
CA ILE A 34 -1.39 0.05 14.43
C ILE A 34 -0.69 0.48 13.13
N ALA A 35 0.17 -0.39 12.57
CA ALA A 35 0.84 -0.14 11.30
C ALA A 35 -0.15 0.00 10.14
N THR A 36 -1.20 -0.83 10.13
CA THR A 36 -2.27 -0.78 9.12
C THR A 36 -2.99 0.56 9.18
N LEU A 37 -3.50 0.92 10.36
CA LEU A 37 -4.22 2.19 10.56
C LEU A 37 -3.33 3.39 10.26
N GLY A 38 -2.10 3.41 10.76
CA GLY A 38 -1.12 4.46 10.47
C GLY A 38 -0.82 4.57 8.97
N SER A 39 -0.69 3.44 8.27
CA SER A 39 -0.48 3.46 6.81
C SER A 39 -1.70 3.90 6.04
N VAL A 40 -2.92 3.57 6.46
CA VAL A 40 -4.15 4.05 5.80
C VAL A 40 -4.32 5.55 6.02
N ILE A 41 -4.08 6.04 7.23
CA ILE A 41 -4.08 7.48 7.53
C ILE A 41 -3.03 8.21 6.69
N GLY A 42 -1.80 7.70 6.62
CA GLY A 42 -0.77 8.27 5.74
C GLY A 42 -1.15 8.20 4.26
N GLY A 43 -1.84 7.14 3.85
CA GLY A 43 -2.40 7.00 2.51
C GLY A 43 -3.50 8.03 2.21
N LEU A 44 -4.36 8.35 3.17
CA LEU A 44 -5.37 9.41 3.06
C LEU A 44 -4.72 10.78 2.88
N VAL A 45 -3.60 11.04 3.57
CA VAL A 45 -2.82 12.26 3.34
C VAL A 45 -2.29 12.29 1.90
N GLY A 46 -1.72 11.19 1.41
CA GLY A 46 -1.28 11.07 0.02
C GLY A 46 -2.41 11.26 -1.00
N TYR A 47 -3.58 10.68 -0.73
CA TYR A 47 -4.79 10.85 -1.53
C TYR A 47 -5.21 12.32 -1.59
N LEU A 48 -5.29 13.01 -0.46
CA LEU A 48 -5.64 14.44 -0.42
C LEU A 48 -4.60 15.28 -1.16
N LEU A 49 -3.31 14.98 -0.99
CA LEU A 49 -2.25 15.64 -1.74
C LEU A 49 -2.41 15.47 -3.25
N GLY A 50 -2.69 14.27 -3.73
CA GLY A 50 -2.95 14.01 -5.15
C GLY A 50 -4.16 14.77 -5.66
N TYR A 51 -5.26 14.74 -4.89
CA TYR A 51 -6.50 15.44 -5.22
C TYR A 51 -6.29 16.96 -5.35
N PHE A 52 -5.58 17.59 -4.41
CA PHE A 52 -5.31 19.03 -4.46
C PHE A 52 -4.23 19.40 -5.47
N ALA A 53 -3.20 18.57 -5.64
CA ALA A 53 -2.13 18.83 -6.59
C ALA A 53 -2.63 18.81 -8.04
N LEU A 54 -3.65 18.01 -8.35
CA LEU A 54 -4.22 17.97 -9.68
C LEU A 54 -4.69 19.35 -10.14
N TYR A 55 -5.41 20.11 -9.31
CA TYR A 55 -5.89 21.45 -9.66
C TYR A 55 -4.75 22.42 -10.03
N LEU A 56 -3.55 22.21 -9.49
CA LEU A 56 -2.37 23.03 -9.78
C LEU A 56 -1.69 22.60 -11.09
N VAL A 57 -1.78 21.30 -11.43
CA VAL A 57 -1.04 20.69 -12.55
C VAL A 57 -1.92 20.53 -13.80
N GLU A 58 -3.26 20.62 -13.67
CA GLU A 58 -4.21 20.51 -14.79
C GLU A 58 -3.90 21.42 -15.98
N PRO A 59 -3.57 22.73 -15.82
CA PRO A 59 -3.20 23.58 -16.96
C PRO A 59 -1.92 23.11 -17.67
N TRP A 60 -1.04 22.44 -16.96
CA TRP A 60 0.22 21.91 -17.50
C TRP A 60 -0.04 20.60 -18.26
N ILE A 61 -0.97 19.77 -17.77
CA ILE A 61 -1.42 18.56 -18.47
C ILE A 61 -2.07 18.95 -19.79
N GLU A 62 -2.93 19.97 -19.79
CA GLU A 62 -3.59 20.48 -21.00
C GLU A 62 -2.59 21.08 -21.98
N SER A 63 -1.74 22.01 -21.52
CA SER A 63 -0.76 22.67 -22.41
C SER A 63 0.31 21.72 -22.95
N ALA A 64 0.62 20.62 -22.24
CA ALA A 64 1.52 19.58 -22.72
C ALA A 64 0.83 18.56 -23.66
N GLY A 65 -0.48 18.69 -23.92
CA GLY A 65 -1.23 17.80 -24.81
C GLY A 65 -1.58 16.44 -24.21
N TYR A 66 -1.51 16.28 -22.88
CA TYR A 66 -1.77 15.00 -22.19
C TYR A 66 -3.22 14.86 -21.66
N ALA A 67 -4.12 15.78 -21.99
CA ALA A 67 -5.49 15.77 -21.49
C ALA A 67 -6.25 14.44 -21.75
N GLU A 68 -6.17 13.90 -22.97
CA GLU A 68 -6.82 12.63 -23.30
C GLU A 68 -6.21 11.44 -22.54
N SER A 69 -4.88 11.41 -22.39
CA SER A 69 -4.19 10.37 -21.63
C SER A 69 -4.55 10.43 -20.14
N TYR A 70 -4.72 11.64 -19.61
CA TYR A 70 -5.18 11.85 -18.24
C TYR A 70 -6.63 11.36 -18.05
N LEU A 71 -7.55 11.69 -18.95
CA LEU A 71 -8.93 11.20 -18.88
C LEU A 71 -9.02 9.67 -18.98
N LEU A 72 -8.18 9.04 -19.81
CA LEU A 72 -8.07 7.59 -19.87
C LEU A 72 -7.60 7.00 -18.53
N ALA A 73 -6.60 7.62 -17.89
CA ALA A 73 -6.14 7.21 -16.58
C ALA A 73 -7.24 7.35 -15.52
N VAL A 74 -8.01 8.44 -15.54
CA VAL A 74 -9.17 8.63 -14.66
C VAL A 74 -10.18 7.49 -14.84
N ASP A 75 -10.57 7.17 -16.08
CA ASP A 75 -11.54 6.10 -16.37
C ASP A 75 -11.07 4.73 -15.85
N TRP A 76 -9.80 4.39 -16.10
CA TRP A 76 -9.21 3.17 -15.58
C TRP A 76 -9.18 3.12 -14.05
N PHE A 77 -8.85 4.22 -13.39
CA PHE A 77 -8.86 4.28 -11.93
C PHE A 77 -10.28 4.29 -11.35
N GLN A 78 -11.28 4.81 -12.05
CA GLN A 78 -12.68 4.68 -11.62
C GLN A 78 -13.14 3.22 -11.70
N GLN A 79 -12.75 2.49 -12.74
CA GLN A 79 -13.13 1.10 -12.92
C GLN A 79 -12.34 0.13 -12.01
N TRP A 80 -11.03 0.35 -11.86
CA TRP A 80 -10.10 -0.60 -11.22
C TRP A 80 -9.49 -0.09 -9.91
N GLY A 81 -9.82 1.12 -9.46
CA GLY A 81 -9.14 1.80 -8.35
C GLY A 81 -9.06 0.98 -7.07
N PHE A 82 -10.13 0.25 -6.71
CA PHE A 82 -10.10 -0.67 -5.58
C PHE A 82 -9.01 -1.74 -5.73
N TRP A 83 -8.97 -2.43 -6.87
CA TRP A 83 -8.04 -3.51 -7.15
C TRP A 83 -6.60 -3.01 -7.25
N VAL A 84 -6.38 -1.88 -7.90
CA VAL A 84 -5.07 -1.23 -8.00
C VAL A 84 -4.54 -0.90 -6.61
N VAL A 85 -5.34 -0.28 -5.75
CA VAL A 85 -4.95 0.09 -4.38
C VAL A 85 -4.71 -1.14 -3.51
N LEU A 86 -5.54 -2.18 -3.64
CA LEU A 86 -5.39 -3.44 -2.91
C LEU A 86 -4.06 -4.13 -3.27
N VAL A 87 -3.79 -4.30 -4.56
CA VAL A 87 -2.55 -4.95 -5.05
C VAL A 87 -1.34 -4.10 -4.68
N ALA A 88 -1.39 -2.79 -4.91
CA ALA A 88 -0.33 -1.87 -4.53
C ALA A 88 -0.04 -1.93 -3.02
N GLY A 89 -1.07 -1.99 -2.19
CA GLY A 89 -0.95 -2.03 -0.73
C GLY A 89 -0.26 -3.28 -0.20
N PHE A 90 -0.43 -4.40 -0.88
CA PHE A 90 0.17 -5.67 -0.51
C PHE A 90 1.55 -5.92 -1.15
N SER A 91 1.76 -5.36 -2.35
CA SER A 91 3.01 -5.44 -3.10
C SER A 91 4.20 -4.79 -2.36
N PRO A 92 5.45 -5.14 -2.73
CA PRO A 92 6.63 -4.43 -2.24
C PRO A 92 6.84 -3.06 -2.92
N ILE A 93 5.96 -2.66 -3.84
CA ILE A 93 6.07 -1.40 -4.57
C ILE A 93 5.73 -0.21 -3.64
N PRO A 94 6.28 0.99 -3.85
CA PRO A 94 5.94 2.18 -3.06
C PRO A 94 4.45 2.56 -3.11
N TYR A 95 3.68 2.06 -2.15
CA TYR A 95 2.25 2.34 -1.97
C TYR A 95 1.89 3.83 -1.99
N LYS A 96 2.77 4.70 -1.48
CA LYS A 96 2.54 6.17 -1.45
C LYS A 96 2.28 6.74 -2.85
N VAL A 97 2.97 6.21 -3.88
CA VAL A 97 2.79 6.65 -5.28
C VAL A 97 1.36 6.36 -5.74
N PHE A 98 0.84 5.17 -5.44
CA PHE A 98 -0.52 4.79 -5.77
C PHE A 98 -1.57 5.57 -4.98
N THR A 99 -1.27 5.98 -3.73
CA THR A 99 -2.21 6.82 -2.97
C THR A 99 -2.33 8.22 -3.56
N VAL A 100 -1.23 8.80 -4.03
CA VAL A 100 -1.25 10.11 -4.70
C VAL A 100 -1.96 9.98 -6.04
N ALA A 101 -1.67 8.94 -6.82
CA ALA A 101 -2.35 8.68 -8.09
C ALA A 101 -3.86 8.51 -7.90
N ALA A 102 -4.29 7.70 -6.92
CA ALA A 102 -5.71 7.49 -6.62
C ALA A 102 -6.44 8.78 -6.27
N GLY A 103 -5.78 9.68 -5.53
CA GLY A 103 -6.31 11.02 -5.23
C GLY A 103 -6.38 11.91 -6.47
N ALA A 104 -5.32 11.94 -7.26
CA ALA A 104 -5.24 12.73 -8.49
C ALA A 104 -6.27 12.27 -9.54
N THR A 105 -6.59 10.98 -9.61
CA THR A 105 -7.60 10.45 -10.55
C THR A 105 -9.01 10.41 -9.96
N GLY A 106 -9.21 10.87 -8.72
CA GLY A 106 -10.54 10.94 -8.10
C GLY A 106 -11.19 9.58 -7.79
N VAL A 107 -10.41 8.56 -7.41
CA VAL A 107 -10.96 7.28 -6.95
C VAL A 107 -11.86 7.51 -5.73
N ALA A 108 -13.08 6.97 -5.71
CA ALA A 108 -13.96 7.14 -4.56
C ALA A 108 -13.28 6.72 -3.23
N LEU A 109 -13.51 7.51 -2.17
CA LEU A 109 -12.81 7.34 -0.90
C LEU A 109 -13.06 5.97 -0.26
N LEU A 110 -14.27 5.44 -0.40
CA LEU A 110 -14.66 4.15 0.18
C LEU A 110 -13.86 2.97 -0.42
N PRO A 111 -13.84 2.74 -1.75
CA PRO A 111 -13.00 1.70 -2.33
C PRO A 111 -11.51 1.93 -2.07
N PHE A 112 -11.04 3.19 -2.04
CA PHE A 112 -9.67 3.49 -1.64
C PHE A 112 -9.37 2.99 -0.21
N VAL A 113 -10.17 3.37 0.79
CA VAL A 113 -9.95 2.99 2.19
C VAL A 113 -10.06 1.47 2.38
N LEU A 114 -11.05 0.83 1.76
CA LEU A 114 -11.22 -0.62 1.86
C LEU A 114 -10.06 -1.37 1.20
N GLY A 115 -9.68 -0.99 -0.02
CA GLY A 115 -8.52 -1.58 -0.71
C GLY A 115 -7.24 -1.40 0.10
N SER A 116 -7.06 -0.23 0.70
CA SER A 116 -5.92 0.10 1.56
C SER A 116 -5.88 -0.74 2.83
N LEU A 117 -7.01 -0.84 3.55
CA LEU A 117 -7.12 -1.64 4.78
C LEU A 117 -6.84 -3.12 4.51
N ILE A 118 -7.42 -3.66 3.43
CA ILE A 118 -7.25 -5.08 3.07
C ILE A 118 -5.81 -5.33 2.61
N GLY A 119 -5.30 -4.54 1.65
CA GLY A 119 -3.96 -4.73 1.08
C GLY A 119 -2.85 -4.53 2.11
N ARG A 120 -2.89 -3.40 2.85
CA ARG A 120 -1.89 -3.11 3.89
C ARG A 120 -2.03 -4.03 5.09
N GLY A 121 -3.26 -4.29 5.52
CA GLY A 121 -3.56 -5.20 6.61
C GLY A 121 -3.02 -6.60 6.31
N ALA A 122 -3.36 -7.17 5.17
CA ALA A 122 -2.87 -8.49 4.78
C ALA A 122 -1.34 -8.58 4.84
N ARG A 123 -0.62 -7.57 4.31
CA ARG A 123 0.85 -7.53 4.33
C ARG A 123 1.40 -7.47 5.76
N PHE A 124 0.95 -6.49 6.54
CA PHE A 124 1.50 -6.26 7.88
C PHE A 124 1.17 -7.40 8.84
N PHE A 125 -0.05 -7.94 8.78
CA PHE A 125 -0.42 -9.11 9.58
C PHE A 125 0.38 -10.34 9.17
N LEU A 126 0.58 -10.59 7.87
CA LEU A 126 1.42 -11.68 7.39
C LEU A 126 2.86 -11.55 7.93
N VAL A 127 3.49 -10.38 7.79
CA VAL A 127 4.86 -10.17 8.28
C VAL A 127 4.92 -10.32 9.80
N ALA A 128 4.05 -9.62 10.54
CA ALA A 128 4.08 -9.65 11.99
C ALA A 128 3.86 -11.06 12.56
N THR A 129 2.92 -11.83 12.01
CA THR A 129 2.62 -13.19 12.47
C THR A 129 3.74 -14.17 12.14
N LEU A 130 4.30 -14.13 10.92
CA LEU A 130 5.40 -15.01 10.53
C LEU A 130 6.65 -14.76 11.39
N VAL A 131 6.98 -13.50 11.68
CA VAL A 131 8.12 -13.17 12.55
C VAL A 131 7.86 -13.57 13.99
N ALA A 132 6.67 -13.28 14.52
CA ALA A 132 6.30 -13.62 15.90
C ALA A 132 6.32 -15.13 16.16
N TRP A 133 5.88 -15.93 15.18
CA TRP A 133 5.89 -17.39 15.29
C TRP A 133 7.26 -18.00 15.01
N GLY A 134 8.02 -17.41 14.07
CA GLY A 134 9.33 -17.90 13.66
C GLY A 134 10.48 -17.60 14.62
N GLY A 135 10.34 -16.57 15.47
CA GLY A 135 11.36 -16.20 16.43
C GLY A 135 12.67 -15.69 15.81
N ALA A 136 13.70 -15.51 16.64
CA ALA A 136 14.92 -14.78 16.29
C ALA A 136 15.76 -15.45 15.19
N ARG A 137 15.56 -16.77 14.98
CA ARG A 137 16.23 -17.52 13.90
C ARG A 137 15.63 -17.22 12.53
N LEU A 138 14.33 -16.93 12.47
CA LEU A 138 13.62 -16.70 11.20
C LEU A 138 13.63 -15.23 10.78
N GLU A 139 13.79 -14.27 11.70
CA GLU A 139 13.83 -12.84 11.38
C GLU A 139 14.81 -12.47 10.24
N PRO A 140 16.12 -12.79 10.30
CA PRO A 140 17.06 -12.41 9.24
C PRO A 140 16.84 -13.19 7.93
N TRP A 141 16.14 -14.33 7.98
CA TRP A 141 15.71 -15.03 6.78
C TRP A 141 14.46 -14.37 6.16
N LEU A 142 13.48 -14.00 7.00
CA LEU A 142 12.23 -13.37 6.59
C LEU A 142 12.48 -11.99 6.00
N LEU A 143 13.30 -11.17 6.64
CA LEU A 143 13.66 -9.84 6.14
C LEU A 143 14.33 -9.91 4.76
N ARG A 144 15.13 -10.95 4.49
CA ARG A 144 15.74 -11.19 3.17
C ARG A 144 14.76 -11.70 2.11
N HIS A 145 13.67 -12.34 2.51
CA HIS A 145 12.71 -12.96 1.59
C HIS A 145 11.36 -12.23 1.52
N VAL A 146 11.12 -11.20 2.35
CA VAL A 146 9.82 -10.53 2.47
C VAL A 146 9.36 -9.92 1.15
N GLU A 147 10.29 -9.41 0.34
CA GLU A 147 9.98 -8.91 -1.00
C GLU A 147 9.54 -10.04 -1.94
N ARG A 148 10.24 -11.19 -1.92
CA ARG A 148 9.88 -12.37 -2.70
C ARG A 148 8.53 -12.93 -2.27
N ILE A 149 8.28 -13.02 -0.96
CA ILE A 149 7.00 -13.46 -0.41
C ILE A 149 5.90 -12.50 -0.88
N GLY A 150 6.13 -11.19 -0.81
CA GLY A 150 5.20 -10.18 -1.31
C GLY A 150 4.89 -10.31 -2.81
N TRP A 151 5.90 -10.61 -3.64
CA TRP A 151 5.67 -10.87 -5.06
C TRP A 151 4.93 -12.18 -5.33
N ILE A 152 5.29 -13.27 -4.64
CA ILE A 152 4.61 -14.56 -4.75
C ILE A 152 3.14 -14.41 -4.39
N SER A 153 2.84 -13.63 -3.34
CA SER A 153 1.50 -13.43 -2.87
C SER A 153 0.68 -12.51 -3.80
N VAL A 154 1.31 -11.54 -4.47
CA VAL A 154 0.69 -10.80 -5.59
C VAL A 154 0.39 -11.73 -6.77
N VAL A 155 1.33 -12.58 -7.18
CA VAL A 155 1.12 -13.56 -8.26
C VAL A 155 -0.01 -14.53 -7.91
N ALA A 156 -0.06 -15.02 -6.67
CA ALA A 156 -1.13 -15.89 -6.21
C ALA A 156 -2.51 -15.21 -6.26
N LEU A 157 -2.61 -13.93 -5.87
CA LEU A 157 -3.85 -13.15 -6.00
C LEU A 157 -4.27 -12.98 -7.46
N LEU A 158 -3.33 -12.71 -8.37
CA LEU A 158 -3.62 -12.59 -9.80
C LEU A 158 -4.12 -13.92 -10.38
N VAL A 159 -3.48 -15.04 -10.04
CA VAL A 159 -3.91 -16.37 -10.47
C VAL A 159 -5.31 -16.70 -9.93
N ALA A 160 -5.58 -16.41 -8.66
CA ALA A 160 -6.91 -16.61 -8.08
C ALA A 160 -7.98 -15.76 -8.78
N MET A 161 -7.67 -14.51 -9.11
CA MET A 161 -8.59 -13.61 -9.81
C MET A 161 -8.89 -14.11 -11.23
N LEU A 162 -7.87 -14.56 -11.96
CA LEU A 162 -8.05 -15.17 -13.29
C LEU A 162 -8.88 -16.45 -13.21
N TRP A 163 -8.59 -17.30 -12.22
CA TRP A 163 -9.36 -18.54 -12.02
C TRP A 163 -10.84 -18.27 -11.74
N LEU A 164 -11.17 -17.26 -10.93
CA LEU A 164 -12.56 -16.87 -10.67
C LEU A 164 -13.28 -16.26 -11.89
N GLN A 165 -12.54 -15.70 -12.85
CA GLN A 165 -13.11 -15.12 -14.07
C GLN A 165 -13.32 -16.15 -15.19
N TYR A 166 -12.51 -17.21 -15.25
CA TYR A 166 -12.50 -18.20 -16.34
C TYR A 166 -12.86 -19.63 -15.91
N GLY A 167 -13.08 -19.86 -14.61
CA GLY A 167 -13.40 -21.16 -14.02
C GLY A 167 -14.85 -21.37 -13.67
#